data_AF-A0A842T3Q0-F1
#
_entry.id   AF-A0A842T3Q0-F1
#
_cell.length_a   1.000
_cell.length_b   1.000
_cell.length_c   1.000
_cell.angle_alpha   90.00
_cell.angle_beta   90.00
_cell.angle_gamma   90.00
#
_symmetry.space_group_name_H-M   'P 1'
#
loop_
_entity.id
_entity.type
_entity.pdbx_description
1 polymer ?
#
loop_
_entity_poly.entity_id
_entity_poly.type
_entity_poly.pdbx_seq_one_letter_code
_entity_poly.pdbx_strand_id
1 'polypeptide(L)'
;MFIIITLIIETIFLYIALKVANARKTDFGDVFVTALVMALVGWIPILGCLLHWIIISSRHDTGFITAIGVWIFAGLLPIIVAIIVVALVLLPILAIGLPAAIF
;
A
#
# COMPACT_ATOMS: atom_id res chain seq x y z
N MET A 1 -4.45 -16.73 6.65
CA MET A 1 -4.72 -15.50 7.44
C MET A 1 -3.77 -14.37 7.05
N PHE A 2 -2.45 -14.56 7.12
CA PHE A 2 -1.46 -13.52 6.77
C PHE A 2 -1.66 -12.90 5.37
N ILE A 3 -1.78 -13.73 4.32
CA ILE A 3 -1.97 -13.27 2.93
C ILE A 3 -3.22 -12.37 2.79
N ILE A 4 -4.33 -12.76 3.42
CA ILE A 4 -5.60 -12.00 3.34
C ILE A 4 -5.44 -10.63 4.01
N ILE A 5 -4.77 -10.57 5.16
CA ILE A 5 -4.51 -9.30 5.87
C ILE A 5 -3.63 -8.40 5.00
N THR A 6 -2.54 -8.91 4.46
CA THR A 6 -1.65 -8.14 3.57
C THR A 6 -2.39 -7.60 2.36
N LEU A 7 -3.27 -8.42 1.76
CA LEU A 7 -4.03 -8.05 0.57
C LEU A 7 -5.09 -6.98 0.86
N ILE A 8 -5.74 -7.03 2.02
CA ILE A 8 -6.66 -5.97 2.47
C ILE A 8 -5.89 -4.66 2.70
N ILE A 9 -4.74 -4.73 3.38
CA ILE A 9 -3.89 -3.57 3.64
C ILE A 9 -3.42 -2.93 2.32
N GLU A 10 -2.91 -3.75 1.40
CA GLU A 10 -2.49 -3.30 0.07
C GLU A 10 -3.65 -2.66 -0.69
N THR A 11 -4.84 -3.28 -0.66
CA THR A 11 -6.06 -2.73 -1.27
C THR A 11 -6.38 -1.33 -0.74
N ILE A 12 -6.31 -1.13 0.59
CA ILE A 12 -6.59 0.17 1.21
C ILE A 12 -5.57 1.23 0.76
N PHE A 13 -4.28 0.91 0.78
CA PHE A 13 -3.25 1.86 0.38
C PHE A 13 -3.29 2.16 -1.11
N LEU A 14 -3.53 1.16 -1.95
CA LEU A 14 -3.73 1.34 -3.39
C LEU A 14 -4.97 2.19 -3.68
N TYR A 15 -6.07 1.96 -2.95
CA TYR A 15 -7.29 2.77 -3.06
C TYR A 15 -7.01 4.24 -2.74
N ILE A 16 -6.31 4.52 -1.63
CA ILE A 16 -5.91 5.88 -1.26
C ILE A 16 -5.02 6.49 -2.34
N ALA A 17 -4.00 5.77 -2.81
CA ALA A 17 -3.08 6.24 -3.85
C ALA A 17 -3.81 6.61 -5.15
N LEU A 18 -4.76 5.78 -5.58
CA LEU A 18 -5.57 6.01 -6.77
C LEU A 18 -6.52 7.22 -6.62
N LYS A 19 -7.11 7.41 -5.44
CA LYS A 19 -7.94 8.58 -5.15
C LYS A 19 -7.12 9.86 -5.15
N VAL A 20 -5.93 9.85 -4.57
CA VAL A 20 -4.98 10.99 -4.60
C VAL A 20 -4.57 11.31 -6.04
N ALA A 21 -4.36 10.28 -6.86
CA ALA A 21 -4.05 10.44 -8.28
C ALA A 21 -5.26 10.79 -9.17
N ASN A 22 -6.45 10.98 -8.59
CA ASN A 22 -7.70 11.29 -9.29
C ASN A 22 -8.04 10.29 -10.42
N ALA A 23 -7.81 8.99 -10.17
CA ALA A 23 -8.10 7.92 -11.12
C ALA A 23 -9.61 7.75 -11.37
N ARG A 24 -9.99 7.37 -12.59
CA ARG A 24 -11.39 7.33 -13.04
C ARG A 24 -12.19 6.17 -12.45
N LYS A 25 -11.64 4.97 -12.48
CA LYS A 25 -12.26 3.76 -11.92
C LYS A 25 -11.58 3.45 -10.60
N THR A 26 -12.25 3.66 -9.48
CA THR A 26 -11.64 3.47 -8.15
C THR A 26 -12.59 2.78 -7.17
N ASP A 27 -13.55 2.02 -7.68
CA ASP A 27 -14.45 1.26 -6.81
C ASP A 27 -13.63 0.25 -6.01
N PHE A 28 -13.98 0.10 -4.73
CA PHE A 28 -13.17 -0.70 -3.80
C PHE A 28 -12.99 -2.15 -4.27
N GLY A 29 -14.05 -2.74 -4.86
CA GLY A 29 -13.98 -4.08 -5.43
C GLY A 29 -13.02 -4.18 -6.62
N ASP A 30 -12.98 -3.17 -7.48
CA ASP A 30 -12.06 -3.13 -8.61
C ASP A 30 -10.61 -2.98 -8.16
N VAL A 31 -10.37 -2.14 -7.15
CA VAL A 31 -9.06 -1.95 -6.52
C VAL A 31 -8.60 -3.23 -5.82
N PHE A 32 -9.51 -3.93 -5.14
CA PHE A 32 -9.21 -5.21 -4.51
C PHE A 32 -8.76 -6.26 -5.54
N VAL A 33 -9.48 -6.36 -6.66
CA VAL A 33 -9.09 -7.25 -7.76
C VAL A 33 -7.75 -6.80 -8.36
N THR A 34 -7.50 -5.50 -8.50
CA THR A 34 -6.19 -4.99 -8.92
C THR A 34 -5.07 -5.43 -7.97
N ALA A 35 -5.24 -5.25 -6.66
CA ALA A 35 -4.28 -5.69 -5.64
C ALA A 35 -4.06 -7.21 -5.68
N LEU A 36 -5.12 -7.99 -5.88
CA LEU A 36 -5.01 -9.44 -6.04
C LEU A 36 -4.18 -9.83 -7.27
N VAL A 37 -4.44 -9.22 -8.43
CA VAL A 37 -3.67 -9.49 -9.65
C VAL A 37 -2.23 -9.03 -9.49
N MET A 38 -1.99 -7.87 -8.84
CA MET A 38 -0.65 -7.39 -8.51
C MET A 38 0.11 -8.37 -7.63
N ALA A 39 -0.53 -8.93 -6.60
CA ALA A 39 0.08 -9.94 -5.75
C ALA A 39 0.44 -11.23 -6.53
N LEU A 40 -0.38 -11.62 -7.51
CA LEU A 40 -0.12 -12.79 -8.37
C LEU A 40 1.05 -12.61 -9.34
N VAL A 41 1.36 -11.37 -9.74
CA VAL A 41 2.48 -11.09 -10.66
C VAL A 41 3.72 -10.52 -9.96
N GLY A 42 3.58 -10.08 -8.71
CA GLY A 42 4.62 -9.36 -7.96
C GLY A 42 5.83 -10.21 -7.54
N TRP A 43 5.74 -11.54 -7.65
CA TRP A 43 6.88 -12.45 -7.41
C TRP A 43 7.85 -12.48 -8.59
N ILE A 44 7.42 -12.05 -9.77
CA ILE A 44 8.29 -11.90 -10.94
C ILE A 44 9.12 -10.62 -10.70
N PRO A 45 10.45 -10.61 -10.91
CA PRO A 45 11.31 -9.46 -10.61
C PRO A 45 10.99 -8.18 -11.40
N ILE A 46 11.94 -7.62 -12.14
CA ILE A 46 11.78 -6.38 -12.93
C ILE A 46 10.48 -6.38 -13.79
N LEU A 47 10.07 -7.55 -14.29
CA LEU A 47 8.82 -7.69 -15.04
C LEU A 47 7.57 -7.52 -14.18
N GLY A 48 7.57 -7.93 -12.90
CA GLY A 48 6.43 -7.74 -12.00
C GLY A 48 6.12 -6.26 -11.78
N CYS A 49 7.14 -5.42 -11.64
CA CYS A 49 6.98 -3.97 -11.52
C CYS A 49 6.33 -3.38 -12.79
N LEU A 50 6.81 -3.76 -13.97
CA LEU A 50 6.22 -3.31 -15.24
C LEU A 50 4.75 -3.77 -15.37
N LEU A 51 4.47 -5.02 -14.98
CA LEU A 51 3.11 -5.56 -14.98
C LEU A 51 2.21 -4.79 -14.02
N HIS A 52 2.68 -4.44 -12.81
CA HIS A 52 1.91 -3.62 -11.88
C HIS A 52 1.49 -2.29 -12.51
N TRP A 53 2.40 -1.60 -13.19
CA TRP A 53 2.09 -0.32 -13.84
C TRP A 53 1.10 -0.49 -14.98
N ILE A 54 1.23 -1.55 -15.78
CA ILE A 54 0.29 -1.86 -16.87
C ILE A 54 -1.10 -2.20 -16.31
N ILE A 55 -1.16 -3.00 -15.25
CA ILE A 55 -2.42 -3.40 -14.60
C ILE A 55 -3.11 -2.16 -14.02
N ILE A 56 -2.39 -1.30 -13.29
CA ILE A 56 -2.95 -0.08 -12.71
C ILE A 56 -3.43 0.87 -13.81
N SER A 57 -2.59 1.12 -14.82
CA SER A 57 -2.89 1.96 -15.99
C SER A 57 -4.18 1.52 -16.68
N SER A 58 -4.27 0.22 -17.01
CA SER A 58 -5.39 -0.36 -17.76
C SER A 58 -6.67 -0.51 -16.96
N ARG A 59 -6.61 -0.88 -15.67
CA ARG A 59 -7.81 -1.12 -14.85
C ARG A 59 -8.41 0.16 -14.30
N HIS A 60 -7.58 1.17 -14.04
CA HIS A 60 -8.03 2.41 -13.40
C HIS A 60 -8.17 3.61 -14.36
N ASP A 61 -8.03 3.36 -15.67
CA ASP A 61 -8.00 4.36 -16.74
C ASP A 61 -7.05 5.53 -16.40
N THR A 62 -5.87 5.18 -15.89
CA THR A 62 -4.81 6.12 -15.51
C THR A 62 -3.72 6.13 -16.59
N GLY A 63 -3.05 7.27 -16.78
CA GLY A 63 -1.88 7.31 -17.64
C GLY A 63 -0.74 6.46 -17.07
N PHE A 64 0.17 5.98 -17.92
CA PHE A 64 1.30 5.14 -17.48
C PHE A 64 2.17 5.82 -16.40
N ILE A 65 2.44 7.13 -16.55
CA ILE A 65 3.19 7.92 -15.56
C ILE A 65 2.43 8.01 -14.24
N THR A 66 1.11 8.22 -14.30
CA THR A 66 0.25 8.24 -13.11
C THR A 66 0.26 6.88 -12.41
N ALA A 67 0.22 5.78 -13.17
CA ALA A 67 0.29 4.43 -12.61
C ALA A 67 1.61 4.16 -11.86
N ILE A 68 2.75 4.64 -12.37
CA ILE A 68 4.03 4.59 -11.67
C ILE A 68 3.94 5.37 -10.35
N GLY A 69 3.41 6.60 -10.39
CA GLY A 69 3.24 7.43 -9.19
C GLY A 69 2.34 6.77 -8.15
N VAL A 70 1.22 6.18 -8.57
CA VAL A 70 0.30 5.42 -7.72
C VAL A 70 1.00 4.22 -7.09
N TRP A 71 1.74 3.45 -7.86
CA TRP A 71 2.46 2.27 -7.37
C TRP A 71 3.52 2.65 -6.33
N ILE A 72 4.33 3.69 -6.60
CA ILE A 72 5.31 4.21 -5.65
C ILE A 72 4.60 4.70 -4.37
N PHE A 73 3.53 5.47 -4.51
CA PHE A 73 2.81 6.02 -3.37
C PHE A 73 2.15 4.92 -2.54
N ALA A 74 1.52 3.94 -3.17
CA ALA A 74 0.89 2.79 -2.50
C ALA A 74 1.93 1.91 -1.76
N GLY A 75 3.15 1.78 -2.29
CA GLY A 75 4.23 1.04 -1.62
C GLY A 75 4.94 1.82 -0.51
N LEU A 76 5.10 3.14 -0.69
CA LEU A 76 5.82 4.00 0.26
C LEU A 76 4.95 4.42 1.46
N LEU A 77 3.65 4.65 1.23
CA LEU A 77 2.70 5.08 2.26
C LEU A 77 2.64 4.14 3.49
N PRO A 78 2.59 2.80 3.36
CA PRO A 78 2.66 1.88 4.50
C PRO A 78 3.92 2.06 5.35
N ILE A 79 5.07 2.34 4.73
CA ILE A 79 6.35 2.53 5.43
C ILE A 79 6.29 3.81 6.27
N ILE A 80 5.79 4.90 5.68
CA ILE A 80 5.62 6.17 6.37
C ILE A 80 4.66 6.00 7.56
N VAL A 81 3.51 5.34 7.35
CA VAL A 81 2.54 5.08 8.41
C VAL A 81 3.16 4.23 9.53
N ALA A 82 3.93 3.19 9.21
CA ALA A 82 4.61 2.36 10.20
C ALA A 82 5.60 3.18 11.04
N ILE A 83 6.41 4.04 10.42
CA ILE A 83 7.35 4.92 11.13
C ILE A 83 6.61 5.86 12.07
N ILE A 84 5.52 6.49 11.61
CA ILE A 84 4.71 7.40 12.42
C ILE A 84 4.11 6.68 13.63
N VAL A 85 3.53 5.49 13.43
CA VAL A 85 2.96 4.69 14.52
C VAL A 85 4.04 4.30 15.53
N VAL A 86 5.22 3.88 15.08
CA VAL A 86 6.32 3.55 15.99
C VAL A 86 6.76 4.78 16.80
N ALA A 87 6.97 5.91 16.12
CA ALA A 87 7.47 7.12 16.75
C ALA A 87 6.48 7.75 17.74
N LEU A 88 5.18 7.76 17.41
CA LEU A 88 4.16 8.48 18.18
C LEU A 88 3.39 7.59 19.16
N VAL A 89 3.38 6.27 18.97
CA VAL A 89 2.61 5.35 19.82
C VAL A 89 3.54 4.45 20.61
N LEU A 90 4.41 3.70 19.95
CA LEU A 90 5.28 2.72 20.62
C LEU A 90 6.35 3.38 21.48
N LEU A 91 7.07 4.39 20.97
CA LEU A 91 8.15 5.04 21.73
C LEU A 91 7.65 5.71 23.03
N PRO A 92 6.52 6.46 23.04
CA PRO A 92 6.01 7.02 24.29
C PRO A 92 5.53 5.97 25.29
N ILE A 93 4.88 4.90 24.81
CA ILE A 93 4.46 3.78 25.69
C ILE A 93 5.68 3.13 26.34
N LEU A 94 6.75 2.89 25.58
CA LEU A 94 8.02 2.39 26.11
C LEU A 94 8.62 3.37 27.13
N ALA A 95 8.63 4.68 26.83
CA ALA A 95 9.18 5.69 27.73
C ALA A 95 8.40 5.82 29.06
N ILE A 96 7.09 5.59 29.05
CA ILE A 96 6.25 5.62 30.25
C ILE A 96 6.28 4.28 31.01
N GLY A 97 6.38 3.16 30.30
CA GLY A 97 6.42 1.82 30.88
C GLY A 97 7.78 1.40 31.44
N LEU A 98 8.88 1.92 30.87
CA LEU A 98 10.24 1.58 31.29
C LEU A 98 10.55 1.99 32.75
N PRO A 99 10.16 3.18 33.25
CA PRO A 99 10.33 3.52 34.66
C PRO A 99 9.57 2.57 35.60
N ALA A 100 8.40 2.07 35.22
CA ALA A 100 7.59 1.19 36.07
C ALA A 100 8.12 -0.26 36.17
N ALA A 101 9.06 -0.66 35.30
CA ALA A 101 9.63 -2.01 35.28
C ALA A 101 11.01 -2.12 35.95
N ILE A 102 11.61 -0.98 36.36
CA ILE A 102 12.98 -0.90 36.91
C ILE A 102 12.97 -0.49 38.40
N PHE A 103 11.80 -0.23 38.98
CA PHE A 103 11.62 0.04 40.42
C PHE A 103 10.77 -1.05 41.09
#